data_AF-D7FWC5-F1
#
_entry.id   AF-D7FWC5-F1
#
_cell.length_a   1.000
_cell.length_b   1.000
_cell.length_c   1.000
_cell.angle_alpha   90.00
_cell.angle_beta   90.00
_cell.angle_gamma   90.00
#
_symmetry.space_group_name_H-M   'P 1'
#
loop_
_entity.id
_entity.type
_entity.pdbx_description
1 polymer ?
#
loop_
_entity_poly.entity_id
_entity_poly.type
_entity_poly.pdbx_seq_one_letter_code
_entity_poly.pdbx_strand_id
1 'polypeptide(L)'
;MRGITKAEVRQHNTQHDCWSIFRGKVYNLTPFLHYHPGGIPEIMKGAGRDCTALFDKYHRWVNFDGLVGNLYLGPLVTEKELEASSGDGGGKEAAEATGEAEAKDEATAAGKEGGDGDVDGVAGGDVGKVAVALEQMSTAGRQELDRAESTGPAV
;
A
#
# COMPACT_ATOMS: atom_id res chain seq x y z
N MET A 1 12.37 -6.79 8.77
CA MET A 1 11.66 -5.89 7.83
C MET A 1 12.46 -4.61 7.68
N ARG A 2 12.49 -4.04 6.48
CA ARG A 2 13.22 -2.81 6.17
C ARG A 2 12.43 -1.60 6.70
N GLY A 3 13.11 -0.63 7.30
CA GLY A 3 12.50 0.66 7.66
C GLY A 3 12.29 1.52 6.42
N ILE A 4 11.14 2.18 6.34
CA ILE A 4 10.74 3.01 5.19
C ILE A 4 10.56 4.46 5.63
N THR A 5 11.06 5.43 4.86
CA THR A 5 10.89 6.87 5.19
C THR A 5 9.60 7.45 4.64
N LYS A 6 9.18 8.58 5.22
CA LYS A 6 8.13 9.42 4.61
C LYS A 6 8.50 9.87 3.20
N ALA A 7 9.78 10.17 2.95
CA ALA A 7 10.26 10.61 1.65
C ALA A 7 10.14 9.52 0.58
N GLU A 8 10.40 8.26 0.95
CA GLU A 8 10.18 7.10 0.08
C GLU A 8 8.69 6.90 -0.19
N VAL A 9 7.85 6.87 0.85
CA VAL A 9 6.38 6.72 0.68
C VAL A 9 5.80 7.74 -0.28
N ARG A 10 6.25 9.01 -0.24
CA ARG A 10 5.75 10.08 -1.12
C ARG A 10 5.95 9.81 -2.62
N GLN A 11 6.86 8.92 -3.00
CA GLN A 11 7.10 8.54 -4.39
C GLN A 11 6.04 7.55 -4.91
N HIS A 12 5.36 6.84 -4.02
CA HIS A 12 4.37 5.82 -4.32
C HIS A 12 2.95 6.40 -4.20
N ASN A 13 2.60 7.30 -5.13
CA ASN A 13 1.37 8.09 -5.09
C ASN A 13 0.45 7.90 -6.33
N THR A 14 0.62 6.82 -7.09
CA THR A 14 -0.14 6.55 -8.32
C THR A 14 -1.05 5.33 -8.17
N GLN A 15 -2.02 5.15 -9.08
CA GLN A 15 -2.92 3.99 -9.01
C GLN A 15 -2.21 2.65 -9.26
N HIS A 16 -1.05 2.67 -9.93
CA HIS A 16 -0.26 1.46 -10.18
C HIS A 16 0.84 1.24 -9.13
N ASP A 17 1.03 2.23 -8.25
CA ASP A 17 2.04 2.23 -7.20
C ASP A 17 1.60 3.17 -6.07
N CYS A 18 0.78 2.63 -5.16
CA CYS A 18 0.11 3.36 -4.10
C CYS A 18 0.53 2.82 -2.74
N TRP A 19 1.33 3.58 -2.01
CA TRP A 19 1.65 3.28 -0.62
C TRP A 19 1.00 4.30 0.31
N SER A 20 0.74 3.88 1.55
CA SER A 20 0.24 4.79 2.57
C SER A 20 0.78 4.42 3.94
N ILE A 21 0.86 5.42 4.80
CA ILE A 21 1.24 5.26 6.20
C ILE A 21 -0.04 5.16 7.02
N PHE A 22 -0.10 4.16 7.89
CA PHE A 22 -1.16 4.01 8.87
C PHE A 22 -0.54 3.69 10.24
N ARG A 23 -0.74 4.57 11.23
CA ARG A 23 -0.27 4.39 12.62
C ARG A 23 1.20 3.94 12.72
N GLY A 24 2.08 4.60 11.95
CA GLY A 24 3.53 4.33 11.96
C GLY A 24 3.97 3.08 11.17
N LYS A 25 3.06 2.45 10.41
CA LYS A 25 3.35 1.32 9.53
C LYS A 25 3.12 1.71 8.07
N VAL A 26 3.89 1.15 7.16
CA VAL A 26 3.77 1.41 5.72
C VAL A 26 3.15 0.19 5.02
N TYR A 27 2.16 0.44 4.17
CA TYR A 27 1.43 -0.59 3.43
C TYR A 27 1.41 -0.28 1.92
N ASN A 28 1.51 -1.32 1.10
CA ASN A 28 1.28 -1.24 -0.34
C ASN A 28 -0.21 -1.46 -0.64
N LEU A 29 -0.96 -0.38 -0.86
CA LEU A 29 -2.41 -0.45 -1.11
C LEU A 29 -2.77 -0.71 -2.57
N THR A 30 -1.81 -0.74 -3.49
CA THR A 30 -2.01 -0.99 -4.93
C THR A 30 -2.97 -2.16 -5.23
N PRO A 31 -2.79 -3.37 -4.68
CA PRO A 31 -3.71 -4.48 -4.99
C PRO A 31 -5.10 -4.31 -4.35
N PHE A 32 -5.26 -3.42 -3.37
CA PHE A 32 -6.52 -3.20 -2.66
C PHE A 32 -7.39 -2.09 -3.30
N LEU A 33 -6.84 -1.26 -4.19
CA LEU A 33 -7.55 -0.10 -4.77
C LEU A 33 -8.91 -0.45 -5.36
N HIS A 34 -8.99 -1.54 -6.13
CA HIS A 34 -10.22 -2.00 -6.78
C HIS A 34 -11.23 -2.67 -5.83
N TYR A 35 -10.79 -3.05 -4.63
CA TYR A 35 -11.62 -3.68 -3.61
C TYR A 35 -12.08 -2.71 -2.52
N HIS A 36 -11.60 -1.46 -2.56
CA HIS A 36 -11.98 -0.44 -1.60
C HIS A 36 -13.46 -0.05 -1.76
N PRO A 37 -14.33 -0.22 -0.75
CA PRO A 37 -15.77 0.07 -0.86
C PRO A 37 -16.09 1.54 -1.14
N GLY A 38 -15.23 2.46 -0.73
CA GLY A 38 -15.35 3.89 -1.03
C GLY A 38 -14.89 4.27 -2.45
N GLY A 39 -14.42 3.30 -3.23
CA GLY A 39 -13.88 3.50 -4.58
C GLY A 39 -12.45 4.04 -4.60
N ILE A 40 -11.86 4.00 -5.79
CA ILE A 40 -10.47 4.44 -6.07
C ILE A 40 -10.25 5.93 -5.70
N PRO A 41 -11.16 6.88 -6.04
CA PRO A 41 -10.92 8.30 -5.75
C PRO A 41 -10.73 8.59 -4.25
N GLU A 42 -11.42 7.86 -3.38
CA GLU A 42 -11.35 8.08 -1.93
C GLU A 42 -10.06 7.51 -1.33
N ILE A 43 -9.65 6.30 -1.72
CA ILE A 43 -8.40 5.71 -1.23
C ILE A 43 -7.17 6.44 -1.77
N MET A 44 -7.24 6.99 -2.99
CA MET A 44 -6.15 7.79 -3.56
C MET A 44 -5.89 9.09 -2.81
N LYS A 45 -6.85 9.57 -1.99
CA LYS A 45 -6.57 10.66 -1.05
C LYS A 45 -5.55 10.25 0.02
N GLY A 46 -5.31 8.98 0.27
CA GLY A 46 -4.26 8.51 1.18
C GLY A 46 -2.90 8.27 0.51
N ALA A 47 -2.85 8.25 -0.82
CA ALA A 47 -1.68 7.81 -1.57
C ALA A 47 -0.45 8.70 -1.30
N GLY A 48 0.69 8.06 -1.06
CA GLY A 48 1.96 8.70 -0.77
C GLY A 48 2.03 9.48 0.54
N ARG A 49 1.09 9.29 1.48
CA ARG A 49 1.07 10.02 2.75
C ARG A 49 0.47 9.22 3.91
N ASP A 50 0.42 9.85 5.07
CA ASP A 50 -0.27 9.32 6.24
C ASP A 50 -1.79 9.48 6.08
N CYS A 51 -2.48 8.34 6.11
CA CYS A 51 -3.92 8.27 5.95
C CYS A 51 -4.64 7.99 7.29
N THR A 52 -3.93 7.95 8.42
CA THR A 52 -4.49 7.63 9.74
C THR A 52 -5.67 8.51 10.09
N ALA A 53 -5.52 9.83 9.99
CA ALA A 53 -6.60 10.77 10.30
C ALA A 53 -7.80 10.64 9.35
N LEU A 54 -7.56 10.38 8.06
CA LEU A 54 -8.64 10.14 7.09
C LEU A 54 -9.38 8.83 7.38
N PHE A 55 -8.64 7.78 7.73
CA PHE A 55 -9.21 6.49 8.08
C PHE A 55 -10.01 6.57 9.38
N ASP A 56 -9.48 7.18 10.43
CA ASP A 56 -10.17 7.32 11.71
C ASP A 56 -11.43 8.21 11.60
N LYS A 57 -11.46 9.15 10.64
CA LYS A 57 -12.65 9.96 10.38
C LYS A 57 -13.83 9.16 9.82
N TYR A 58 -13.58 8.26 8.86
CA TYR A 58 -14.65 7.58 8.11
C TYR A 58 -14.83 6.10 8.48
N HIS A 59 -13.77 5.44 8.96
CA HIS A 59 -13.66 3.98 9.07
C HIS A 59 -13.06 3.53 10.42
N ARG A 60 -13.16 4.32 11.48
CA ARG A 60 -12.58 4.00 12.81
C ARG A 60 -12.90 2.61 13.37
N TRP A 61 -14.01 2.00 12.95
CA TRP A 61 -14.48 0.69 13.43
C TRP A 61 -14.04 -0.47 12.52
N VAL A 62 -13.45 -0.16 11.37
CA VAL A 62 -13.00 -1.15 10.39
C VAL A 62 -11.65 -1.72 10.85
N ASN A 63 -11.54 -3.06 10.81
CA ASN A 63 -10.28 -3.75 11.13
C ASN A 63 -9.27 -3.58 9.98
N PHE A 64 -8.47 -2.52 10.05
CA PHE A 64 -7.45 -2.21 9.04
C PHE A 64 -6.42 -3.34 8.89
N ASP A 65 -5.83 -3.81 9.99
CA ASP A 65 -4.82 -4.88 9.96
C ASP A 65 -5.39 -6.20 9.40
N GLY A 66 -6.67 -6.48 9.62
CA GLY A 66 -7.33 -7.67 9.04
C GLY A 66 -7.55 -7.59 7.53
N LEU A 67 -7.71 -6.40 6.97
CA LEU A 67 -7.95 -6.21 5.53
C LEU A 67 -6.66 -6.13 4.72
N VAL A 68 -5.67 -5.38 5.22
CA VAL A 68 -4.44 -5.07 4.47
C VAL A 68 -3.17 -5.52 5.18
N GLY A 69 -3.27 -6.35 6.22
CA GLY A 69 -2.11 -6.86 6.96
C GLY A 69 -1.08 -7.59 6.09
N ASN A 70 -1.55 -8.32 5.07
CA ASN A 70 -0.68 -8.99 4.09
C ASN A 70 0.07 -8.02 3.16
N LEU A 71 -0.32 -6.75 3.15
CA LEU A 71 0.26 -5.69 2.32
C LEU A 71 1.26 -4.84 3.10
N TYR A 72 1.59 -5.25 4.33
CA TYR A 72 2.54 -4.56 5.18
C TYR A 72 3.98 -4.68 4.64
N LEU A 73 4.62 -3.53 4.44
CA LEU A 73 5.99 -3.46 3.92
C LEU A 73 7.02 -3.34 5.04
N GLY A 74 6.73 -2.53 6.05
CA GLY A 74 7.66 -2.27 7.14
C GLY A 74 7.29 -1.07 8.01
N PRO A 75 8.03 -0.86 9.10
CA PRO A 75 7.80 0.27 10.00
C PRO A 75 8.22 1.57 9.32
N LEU A 76 7.50 2.65 9.63
CA LEU A 76 7.92 3.99 9.30
C LEU A 76 9.10 4.38 10.20
N VAL A 77 10.17 4.84 9.58
CA VAL A 77 11.37 5.33 10.27
C VAL A 77 11.69 6.73 9.80
N THR A 78 12.24 7.53 10.69
CA THR A 78 12.81 8.82 10.33
C THR A 78 14.16 8.62 9.64
N GLU A 79 14.59 9.63 8.88
CA GLU A 79 15.91 9.61 8.22
C GLU A 79 17.04 9.40 9.23
N LYS A 80 16.92 10.04 10.39
CA LYS A 80 17.86 9.89 11.51
C LYS A 80 17.93 8.46 12.06
N GLU A 81 16.79 7.76 12.14
CA GLU A 81 16.74 6.37 12.61
C GLU A 81 17.31 5.39 11.59
N LEU A 82 17.15 5.66 10.28
CA LEU A 82 17.81 4.87 9.24
C LEU A 82 19.32 4.96 9.31
N GLU A 83 19.85 6.18 9.48
CA GLU A 83 21.27 6.42 9.65
C GLU A 83 21.81 5.74 10.92
N ALA A 84 21.07 5.84 12.03
CA ALA A 84 21.42 5.18 13.29
C ALA A 84 21.41 3.64 13.18
N SER A 85 20.52 3.07 12.35
CA SER A 85 20.43 1.62 12.15
C SER A 85 21.54 1.03 11.26
N SER A 86 22.30 1.87 10.54
CA SER A 86 23.45 1.44 9.72
C SER A 86 24.80 1.57 10.45
N GLY A 87 24.80 2.00 11.72
CA GLY A 87 25.99 2.10 12.57
C GLY A 87 26.04 0.99 13.63
N ASP A 88 27.18 0.31 13.69
CA ASP A 88 27.57 -0.70 14.69
C ASP A 88 27.34 -0.26 16.16
N GLY A 89 26.61 -1.08 16.93
CA GLY A 89 26.80 -1.31 18.38
C GLY A 89 26.32 -0.27 19.41
N GLY A 90 25.29 -0.62 20.19
CA GLY A 90 25.11 -0.11 21.57
C GLY A 90 23.68 0.26 21.96
N GLY A 91 23.02 -0.58 22.76
CA GLY A 91 21.65 -0.37 23.22
C GLY A 91 21.46 0.70 24.29
N LYS A 92 20.23 1.23 24.36
CA LYS A 92 19.47 1.50 25.59
C LYS A 92 18.01 1.85 25.30
N GLU A 93 17.14 1.34 26.17
CA GLU A 93 15.68 1.47 26.22
C GLU A 93 15.13 2.88 26.53
N ALA A 94 13.82 3.00 26.27
CA ALA A 94 12.82 3.97 26.75
C ALA A 94 12.80 5.34 26.04
N ALA A 95 11.68 6.00 25.76
CA ALA A 95 10.35 5.93 26.35
C ALA A 95 9.26 6.43 25.38
N GLU A 96 8.03 5.99 25.64
CA GLU A 96 6.74 6.54 25.22
C GLU A 96 6.58 8.02 25.66
N ALA A 97 6.09 8.89 24.77
CA ALA A 97 5.30 10.07 25.15
C ALA A 97 4.52 10.62 23.94
N THR A 98 3.20 10.65 24.13
CA THR A 98 2.15 11.27 23.35
C THR A 98 2.30 12.79 23.24
N GLY A 99 1.83 13.37 22.14
CA GLY A 99 1.66 14.83 22.01
C GLY A 99 0.96 15.22 20.71
N GLU A 100 -0.36 15.40 20.77
CA GLU A 100 -1.16 16.15 19.81
C GLU A 100 -0.70 17.61 19.75
N ALA A 101 -0.58 18.15 18.54
CA ALA A 101 -0.67 19.58 18.30
C ALA A 101 -1.29 19.82 16.92
N GLU A 102 -2.49 20.41 16.93
CA GLU A 102 -3.15 21.00 15.78
C GLU A 102 -2.30 22.16 15.22
N ALA A 103 -2.17 22.22 13.89
CA ALA A 103 -1.84 23.45 13.19
C ALA A 103 -2.85 23.60 12.03
N LYS A 104 -3.67 24.64 12.17
CA LYS A 104 -4.46 25.23 11.08
C LYS A 104 -3.48 25.87 10.12
N ASP A 105 -3.64 25.62 8.82
CA ASP A 105 -3.23 26.61 7.84
C ASP A 105 -4.20 26.68 6.67
N GLU A 106 -4.49 27.92 6.37
CA GLU A 106 -5.50 28.49 5.52
C GLU A 106 -5.06 28.47 4.05
N ALA A 107 -6.06 28.62 3.18
CA ALA A 107 -5.96 28.50 1.73
C ALA A 107 -4.95 29.47 1.09
N THR A 108 -4.33 29.04 -0.01
CA THR A 108 -4.14 29.91 -1.17
C THR A 108 -4.17 29.12 -2.48
N ALA A 109 -4.79 29.74 -3.48
CA ALA A 109 -5.10 29.18 -4.79
C ALA A 109 -4.07 29.61 -5.85
N ALA A 110 -3.72 28.68 -6.73
CA ALA A 110 -3.31 28.87 -8.15
C ALA A 110 -3.10 27.44 -8.70
N GLY A 111 -3.75 26.93 -9.74
CA GLY A 111 -4.03 27.56 -11.02
C GLY A 111 -2.97 27.10 -12.03
N LYS A 112 -3.17 25.94 -12.69
CA LYS A 112 -2.77 25.75 -14.09
C LYS A 112 -3.51 24.60 -14.79
N GLU A 113 -3.90 24.93 -16.01
CA GLU A 113 -4.70 24.24 -17.00
C GLU A 113 -3.98 23.05 -17.67
N GLY A 114 -4.77 22.16 -18.26
CA GLY A 114 -4.39 21.41 -19.46
C GLY A 114 -4.49 19.88 -19.35
N GLY A 115 -5.43 19.28 -20.08
CA GLY A 115 -5.46 17.83 -20.32
C GLY A 115 -6.85 17.27 -20.64
N ASP A 116 -7.47 17.78 -21.71
CA ASP A 116 -8.61 17.15 -22.38
C ASP A 116 -8.20 15.77 -22.89
N GLY A 117 -8.97 14.74 -22.52
CA GLY A 117 -8.71 13.36 -22.88
C GLY A 117 -10.00 12.56 -22.73
N ASP A 118 -10.73 12.46 -23.84
CA ASP A 118 -11.86 11.57 -24.07
C ASP A 118 -11.65 10.19 -23.43
N VAL A 119 -12.59 9.79 -22.57
CA VAL A 119 -12.78 8.38 -22.23
C VAL A 119 -14.22 7.99 -22.55
N ASP A 120 -14.33 7.19 -23.61
CA ASP A 120 -15.54 6.53 -24.06
C ASP A 120 -16.29 5.84 -22.91
N GLY A 121 -17.60 6.06 -22.91
CA GLY A 121 -18.51 5.34 -22.03
C GLY A 121 -18.54 3.84 -22.36
N VAL A 122 -18.53 3.01 -21.33
CA VAL A 122 -19.18 1.70 -21.40
C VAL A 122 -19.92 1.41 -20.11
N ALA A 123 -21.13 0.88 -20.31
CA ALA A 123 -22.17 0.70 -19.33
C ALA A 123 -21.94 -0.43 -18.33
N GLY A 124 -22.50 -0.25 -17.13
CA GLY A 124 -23.47 -1.17 -16.54
C GLY A 124 -23.06 -2.59 -16.14
N GLY A 125 -23.20 -2.87 -14.83
CA GLY A 125 -23.71 -4.16 -14.34
C GLY A 125 -22.69 -5.13 -13.76
N ASP A 126 -22.74 -5.34 -12.44
CA ASP A 126 -23.32 -6.55 -11.82
C ASP A 126 -22.76 -6.72 -10.39
N VAL A 127 -23.63 -6.54 -9.41
CA VAL A 127 -23.39 -6.82 -7.99
C VAL A 127 -23.53 -8.33 -7.77
N GLY A 128 -22.42 -9.06 -7.85
CA GLY A 128 -22.46 -10.48 -7.53
C GLY A 128 -21.15 -11.22 -7.81
N LYS A 129 -20.22 -11.22 -6.85
CA LYS A 129 -19.24 -12.30 -6.58
C LYS A 129 -18.40 -11.94 -5.35
N VAL A 130 -19.07 -11.96 -4.21
CA VAL A 130 -18.42 -12.17 -2.91
C VAL A 130 -18.39 -13.69 -2.72
N ALA A 131 -17.21 -14.27 -2.51
CA ALA A 131 -16.87 -15.70 -2.47
C ALA A 131 -16.33 -16.28 -3.79
N VAL A 132 -15.28 -17.11 -3.67
CA VAL A 132 -14.45 -17.74 -4.72
C VAL A 132 -13.23 -16.90 -5.17
N ALA A 133 -12.35 -16.55 -4.24
CA ALA A 133 -10.99 -16.11 -4.59
C ALA A 133 -9.91 -16.50 -3.55
N LEU A 134 -10.12 -17.58 -2.78
CA LEU A 134 -9.11 -18.07 -1.82
C LEU A 134 -8.50 -19.43 -2.19
N GLU A 135 -8.95 -20.09 -3.26
CA GLU A 135 -8.57 -21.49 -3.53
C GLU A 135 -7.68 -21.71 -4.77
N GLN A 136 -7.34 -20.67 -5.55
CA GLN A 136 -6.59 -20.85 -6.81
C GLN A 136 -5.08 -20.55 -6.74
N MET A 137 -4.53 -20.18 -5.58
CA MET A 137 -3.08 -19.94 -5.43
C MET A 137 -2.25 -21.19 -5.07
N SER A 138 -2.85 -22.39 -5.01
CA SER A 138 -2.16 -23.59 -4.54
C SER A 138 -1.84 -24.64 -5.62
N THR A 139 -2.22 -24.47 -6.89
CA THR A 139 -2.03 -25.51 -7.93
C THR A 139 -1.08 -25.13 -9.07
N ALA A 140 -0.61 -23.88 -9.15
CA ALA A 140 0.27 -23.40 -10.22
C ALA A 140 1.78 -23.69 -10.01
N GLY A 141 2.14 -24.67 -9.18
CA GLY A 141 3.53 -24.97 -8.81
C GLY A 141 4.01 -26.41 -9.10
N ARG A 142 3.31 -27.20 -9.94
CA ARG A 142 3.65 -28.63 -10.15
C ARG A 142 3.70 -29.13 -11.60
N GLN A 143 3.77 -28.24 -12.61
CA GLN A 143 3.73 -28.69 -14.01
C GLN A 143 4.95 -28.33 -14.88
N GLU A 144 6.08 -27.93 -14.28
CA GLU A 144 7.29 -27.54 -15.05
C GLU A 144 8.53 -28.43 -14.78
N LEU A 145 8.36 -29.73 -14.52
CA LEU A 145 9.50 -30.66 -14.30
C LEU A 145 9.37 -32.05 -14.96
N ASP A 146 8.57 -32.23 -16.02
CA ASP A 146 8.43 -33.55 -16.69
C ASP A 146 8.73 -33.55 -18.20
N ARG A 147 9.53 -32.61 -18.71
CA ARG A 147 9.88 -32.61 -20.14
C ARG A 147 11.36 -32.38 -20.39
N ALA A 148 12.20 -33.25 -19.81
CA ALA A 148 13.63 -33.23 -20.10
C ALA A 148 14.33 -34.59 -19.95
N GLU A 149 13.76 -35.72 -20.37
CA GLU A 149 14.54 -36.96 -20.54
C GLU A 149 13.95 -37.83 -21.67
N SER A 150 14.37 -37.61 -22.92
CA SER A 150 14.12 -38.54 -24.03
C SER A 150 14.98 -38.17 -25.25
N THR A 151 16.29 -38.43 -25.17
CA THR A 151 17.09 -38.72 -26.39
C THR A 151 18.36 -39.47 -25.98
N GLY A 152 18.29 -40.81 -26.05
CA GLY A 152 19.47 -41.68 -25.99
C GLY A 152 20.17 -41.76 -27.35
N PRO A 153 21.46 -42.15 -27.41
CA PRO A 153 22.22 -42.21 -28.65
C PRO A 153 21.93 -43.49 -29.44
N ALA A 154 21.79 -43.37 -30.76
CA ALA A 154 21.70 -44.50 -31.67
C ALA A 154 23.09 -45.09 -31.94
N VAL A 155 23.12 -46.43 -32.04
CA VAL A 155 24.29 -47.25 -32.41
C VAL A 155 24.42 -47.36 -33.92
#